data_AF-A0A168ELN8-F1
#
_entry.id   AF-A0A168ELN8-F1
#
_cell.length_a   1.000
_cell.length_b   1.000
_cell.length_c   1.000
_cell.angle_alpha   90.00
_cell.angle_beta   90.00
_cell.angle_gamma   90.00
#
_symmetry.space_group_name_H-M   'P 1'
#
loop_
_entity.id
_entity.type
_entity.pdbx_description
1 polymer ?
#
loop_
_entity_poly.entity_id
_entity_poly.type
_entity_poly.pdbx_seq_one_letter_code
_entity_poly.pdbx_strand_id
1 'polypeptide(L)' 'DLIAADRGRVKTTISHMHSYSQMFLSPYGYTTDLPAEYPEMFRAMEIAVNALTSTYGTPYTYGNTAVTI' A
#
# COMPACT_ATOMS: atom_id res chain seq x y z
N ASP A 1 21.33 -7.30 2.81
CA ASP A 1 20.67 -6.00 2.59
C ASP A 1 20.69 -5.70 1.10
N LEU A 2 19.63 -6.10 0.38
CA LEU A 2 19.52 -5.85 -1.07
C LEU A 2 18.94 -4.47 -1.37
N ILE A 3 17.96 -4.04 -0.56
CA ILE A 3 17.25 -2.77 -0.77
C ILE A 3 18.16 -1.58 -0.45
N ALA A 4 18.92 -1.60 0.66
CA ALA A 4 19.83 -0.51 0.97
C ALA A 4 21.14 -0.57 0.15
N ALA A 5 21.55 -1.75 -0.33
CA ALA A 5 22.59 -1.86 -1.36
C ALA A 5 22.19 -1.17 -2.68
N ASP A 6 20.90 -1.15 -3.02
CA ASP A 6 20.37 -0.56 -4.25
C ASP A 6 19.49 0.68 -4.02
N ARG A 7 19.69 1.38 -2.90
CA ARG A 7 18.87 2.54 -2.46
C ARG A 7 18.69 3.66 -3.49
N GLY A 8 19.62 3.77 -4.44
CA GLY A 8 19.58 4.77 -5.51
C GLY A 8 18.63 4.40 -6.65
N ARG A 9 18.36 3.10 -6.84
CA ARG A 9 17.58 2.56 -7.96
C ARG A 9 16.20 2.07 -7.54
N VAL A 10 16.04 1.57 -6.32
CA VAL A 10 14.73 1.19 -5.79
C VAL A 10 13.90 2.46 -5.52
N LYS A 11 12.78 2.62 -6.24
CA LYS A 11 11.87 3.77 -6.10
C LYS A 11 10.57 3.43 -5.39
N THR A 12 10.17 2.16 -5.40
CA THR A 12 8.95 1.68 -4.78
C THR A 12 9.16 0.26 -4.28
N THR A 13 8.49 -0.08 -3.18
CA THR A 13 8.53 -1.41 -2.59
C THR A 13 7.12 -1.85 -2.23
N ILE A 14 6.74 -3.04 -2.70
CA ILE A 14 5.54 -3.77 -2.27
C ILE A 14 6.07 -4.92 -1.42
N SER A 15 6.27 -4.64 -0.13
CA SER A 15 7.00 -5.55 0.76
C SER A 15 6.20 -6.78 1.18
N HIS A 16 4.87 -6.72 1.05
CA HIS A 16 3.94 -7.62 1.71
C HIS A 16 2.80 -7.98 0.76
N MET A 17 3.01 -8.96 -0.12
CA MET A 17 1.91 -9.64 -0.80
C MET A 17 1.42 -10.78 0.07
N HIS A 18 0.27 -10.60 0.70
CA HIS A 18 -0.34 -11.60 1.57
C HIS A 18 -1.76 -11.93 1.12
N SER A 19 -2.27 -13.02 1.69
CA SER A 19 -3.67 -13.40 1.70
C SER A 19 -4.07 -13.68 3.14
N TYR A 20 -5.30 -13.43 3.57
CA TYR A 20 -6.52 -13.10 2.83
C TYR A 20 -7.01 -11.66 3.10
N SER A 21 -8.25 -11.34 2.75
CA SER A 21 -9.00 -10.09 3.08
C SER A 21 -9.10 -9.00 2.01
N GLN A 22 -8.43 -9.11 0.86
CA GLN A 22 -8.54 -8.14 -0.26
C GLN A 22 -8.27 -6.69 0.19
N MET A 23 -7.08 -6.45 0.75
CA MET A 23 -6.71 -5.14 1.28
C MET A 23 -5.45 -4.60 0.59
N PHE A 24 -5.44 -3.31 0.27
CA PHE A 24 -4.27 -2.57 -0.18
C PHE A 24 -3.86 -1.58 0.91
N LEU A 25 -2.75 -1.87 1.60
CA LEU A 25 -2.39 -1.13 2.81
C LEU A 25 -1.11 -0.31 2.62
N SER A 26 -1.05 0.80 3.35
CA SER A 26 0.09 1.71 3.43
C SER A 26 0.65 1.77 4.85
N PRO A 27 1.94 2.09 5.02
CA PRO A 27 2.52 2.30 6.33
C PRO A 27 1.91 3.52 7.04
N TYR A 28 2.08 3.66 8.36
CA TYR A 28 2.66 2.66 9.28
C TYR A 28 1.60 1.66 9.79
N GLY A 29 2.05 0.48 10.22
CA GLY A 29 1.21 -0.51 10.90
C GLY A 29 1.40 -0.55 12.42
N TYR A 30 2.46 0.06 12.94
CA TYR A 30 2.77 0.05 14.38
C TYR A 30 2.36 1.33 15.11
N THR A 31 1.95 2.37 14.38
CA THR A 31 1.48 3.65 14.91
C THR A 31 0.39 4.19 13.99
N THR A 32 -0.51 4.99 14.54
CA THR A 32 -1.54 5.72 13.79
C THR A 32 -1.01 7.01 13.15
N ASP A 33 0.25 7.36 13.40
CA ASP A 33 0.89 8.49 12.73
C ASP A 33 1.01 8.20 11.22
N LEU A 34 0.76 9.23 10.41
CA LEU A 34 0.83 9.14 8.96
C LEU A 34 2.19 9.63 8.45
N PRO A 35 2.78 8.96 7.42
CA PRO A 35 3.95 9.48 6.74
C PRO A 35 3.63 10.79 6.00
N ALA A 36 4.63 11.63 5.76
CA ALA A 36 4.45 12.92 5.09
C ALA A 36 3.85 12.77 3.68
N GLU A 37 4.20 11.68 2.99
CA GLU A 37 3.78 11.36 1.63
C GLU A 37 2.46 10.58 1.58
N TYR A 38 1.78 10.39 2.72
CA TYR A 38 0.53 9.63 2.79
C TYR A 38 -0.54 10.10 1.79
N PRO A 39 -0.74 11.40 1.51
CA PRO A 39 -1.73 11.83 0.51
C PRO A 39 -1.45 11.28 -0.90
N GLU A 40 -0.17 11.23 -1.30
CA GLU A 40 0.22 10.66 -2.60
C GLU A 40 0.03 9.14 -2.60
N MET A 41 0.42 8.47 -1.52
CA MET A 41 0.20 7.04 -1.35
C MET A 41 -1.29 6.70 -1.43
N PHE A 42 -2.15 7.46 -0.74
CA PHE A 42 -3.59 7.26 -0.73
C PHE A 42 -4.19 7.39 -2.14
N ARG A 43 -3.78 8.41 -2.91
CA ARG A 43 -4.17 8.56 -4.31
C ARG A 43 -3.73 7.36 -5.16
N ALA A 44 -2.50 6.88 -4.98
CA ALA A 44 -2.00 5.72 -5.71
C ALA A 44 -2.76 4.43 -5.37
N MET A 45 -3.11 4.24 -4.08
CA MET A 45 -3.92 3.10 -3.61
C MET A 45 -5.32 3.11 -4.23
N GLU A 46 -5.98 4.27 -4.25
CA GLU A 46 -7.30 4.42 -4.87
C GLU A 46 -7.29 4.03 -6.36
N ILE A 47 -6.30 4.53 -7.11
CA ILE A 47 -6.13 4.19 -8.53
C ILE A 47 -5.89 2.68 -8.71
N ALA A 48 -5.05 2.08 -7.86
CA ALA A 48 -4.75 0.65 -7.92
C ALA A 48 -5.99 -0.21 -7.62
N VAL A 49 -6.75 0.12 -6.58
CA VAL A 49 -7.98 -0.58 -6.22
C VAL A 49 -9.03 -0.45 -7.32
N ASN A 50 -9.22 0.75 -7.88
CA ASN A 50 -10.14 0.95 -8.99
C ASN A 50 -9.76 0.11 -10.23
N ALA A 51 -8.47 -0.02 -10.53
CA ALA A 51 -7.99 -0.88 -11.62
C ALA A 51 -8.24 -2.37 -11.33
N LEU A 52 -8.01 -2.83 -10.08
CA LEU A 52 -8.30 -4.19 -9.65
C LEU A 52 -9.80 -4.50 -9.78
N THR A 53 -10.65 -3.61 -9.28
CA THR A 53 -12.11 -3.74 -9.38
C THR A 53 -12.58 -3.69 -10.83
N SER A 54 -12.00 -2.85 -11.70
CA SER A 54 -12.34 -2.84 -13.13
C SER A 54 -11.99 -4.13 -13.87
N THR A 55 -11.04 -4.92 -13.37
CA THR A 55 -10.58 -6.14 -14.05
C THR A 55 -11.51 -7.32 -13.76
N TYR A 56 -11.85 -7.55 -12.49
CA TYR A 56 -12.63 -8.73 -12.06
C TYR A 56 -13.83 -8.41 -11.16
N GLY A 57 -14.14 -7.14 -10.93
CA GLY A 57 -15.26 -6.71 -10.07
C GLY A 57 -15.01 -6.91 -8.57
N THR A 58 -13.82 -7.37 -8.18
CA THR A 58 -13.51 -7.67 -6.78
C THR A 58 -13.26 -6.37 -6.00
N PRO A 59 -14.01 -6.10 -4.91
CA PRO A 59 -13.79 -4.93 -4.09
C PRO A 59 -12.58 -5.13 -3.17
N TYR A 60 -11.70 -4.13 -3.12
CA TYR A 60 -10.56 -4.09 -2.19
C TYR A 60 -10.71 -2.90 -1.23
N THR A 61 -10.44 -3.12 0.05
CA THR A 61 -10.34 -2.04 1.04
C THR A 61 -8.93 -1.46 1.01
N TYR A 62 -8.77 -0.16 1.20
CA TYR A 62 -7.45 0.46 1.23
C TYR A 62 -7.31 1.56 2.28
N GLY A 63 -6.09 1.79 2.76
CA GLY A 63 -5.81 2.77 3.80
C GLY A 63 -4.49 2.56 4.54
N ASN A 64 -4.30 3.34 5.61
CA ASN A 64 -3.21 3.13 6.56
C ASN A 64 -3.43 1.81 7.32
N THR A 65 -2.38 1.00 7.45
CA THR A 65 -2.46 -0.29 8.13
C THR A 65 -2.99 -0.14 9.56
N ALA A 66 -2.38 0.71 10.40
CA ALA A 66 -2.76 0.82 11.82
C ALA A 66 -4.18 1.32 12.09
N VAL A 67 -4.83 1.94 11.09
CA VAL A 67 -6.22 2.40 11.18
C VAL A 67 -7.19 1.40 10.55
N THR A 68 -6.76 0.68 9.52
CA THR A 68 -7.65 -0.21 8.73
C THR A 68 -7.73 -1.62 9.32
N ILE A 69 -6.69 -2.06 10.05
CA ILE A 69 -6.66 -3.34 10.79
C ILE A 69 -6.44 -3.10 12.27
#